data_AF-A1TM75-F1
#
_entry.id   AF-A1TM75-F1
#
_cell.length_a   1.000
_cell.length_b   1.000
_cell.length_c   1.000
_cell.angle_alpha   90.00
_cell.angle_beta   90.00
_cell.angle_gamma   90.00
#
_symmetry.space_group_name_H-M   'P 1'
#
loop_
_entity.id
_entity.type
_entity.pdbx_description
1 polymer ?
#
loop_
_entity_poly.entity_id
_entity_poly.type
_entity_poly.pdbx_seq_one_letter_code
_entity_poly.pdbx_strand_id
1 'polypeptide(L)'
;MSMQNSVNVFAAGHPGQPAGAMPASAPPGGTGAEPGTKPSGLPDVVSGGNPLVAAANTLLNLIPQIRRMATNPDPAAFQHYLLECIRHFESRAGGAGVPMETIIGARYCICTAIDEAAAQTPWGGSGVWPQYSLLVALHNETWGGEKFFQLLSKLVQTPHQHIDLIELMYFCLMLGFEGRYHVIDNGRSQLESLKARLLQVIESTRGDRSGALSLHWRGVQRAAVPPWSLVPFWVAAALTLLIGFLIFLWFNYRLASRSDELFAAINAIRLPKMPSVVAVAPPKPRLRQFLEPEIREGLVEVNDQADRSIVTLRGDGLFDPASTEVKPRYVAVIQRIASALNEVSGKVVVNGYSDNQPIRTARFPSNWHLSQERAQAVAAMLQRTIADGSRLRAEGRAESDPIAPNSTPEGRALNRRVEIVLMVPPQARDAELQLTPGPAAAGTPAPGNPKN
;
A
#
# COMPACT_ATOMS: atom_id res chain seq x y z
N MET A 1 68.18 29.95 0.37
CA MET A 1 69.65 29.86 0.22
C MET A 1 69.98 28.49 -0.35
N SER A 2 70.77 28.49 -1.41
CA SER A 2 71.23 27.40 -2.28
C SER A 2 71.46 26.02 -1.64
N MET A 3 70.97 24.98 -2.31
CA MET A 3 71.74 23.96 -3.07
C MET A 3 72.50 22.93 -2.21
N GLN A 4 72.24 21.64 -2.46
CA GLN A 4 73.23 20.75 -3.09
C GLN A 4 72.66 19.37 -3.45
N ASN A 5 72.91 19.00 -4.70
CA ASN A 5 72.85 17.66 -5.29
C ASN A 5 73.82 16.70 -4.58
N SER A 6 73.52 15.38 -4.59
CA SER A 6 74.33 14.37 -5.32
C SER A 6 74.06 12.89 -4.90
N VAL A 7 73.72 12.08 -5.92
CA VAL A 7 74.29 10.75 -6.27
C VAL A 7 73.83 9.46 -5.54
N ASN A 8 72.83 8.78 -6.12
CA ASN A 8 72.87 7.53 -6.94
C ASN A 8 73.49 6.16 -6.49
N VAL A 9 72.77 5.09 -6.89
CA VAL A 9 73.13 3.70 -7.35
C VAL A 9 73.09 2.46 -6.41
N PHE A 10 72.18 1.50 -6.73
CA PHE A 10 72.36 0.05 -7.10
C PHE A 10 71.10 -0.81 -6.73
N ALA A 11 70.28 -1.27 -7.69
CA ALA A 11 70.23 -2.61 -8.37
C ALA A 11 69.69 -3.77 -7.48
N ALA A 12 68.85 -4.74 -7.87
CA ALA A 12 68.44 -5.41 -9.12
C ALA A 12 67.03 -6.06 -8.91
N GLY A 13 66.25 -6.62 -9.83
CA GLY A 13 66.36 -6.99 -11.25
C GLY A 13 64.99 -7.50 -11.77
N HIS A 14 64.79 -7.42 -13.09
CA HIS A 14 63.64 -7.91 -13.90
C HIS A 14 63.96 -9.31 -14.48
N PRO A 15 63.00 -10.15 -14.95
CA PRO A 15 62.22 -9.96 -16.21
C PRO A 15 60.77 -10.51 -16.12
N GLY A 16 59.86 -10.38 -17.09
CA GLY A 16 59.93 -9.91 -18.46
C GLY A 16 58.52 -9.66 -19.03
N GLN A 17 58.48 -8.97 -20.15
CA GLN A 17 57.29 -8.63 -20.95
C GLN A 17 57.19 -9.59 -22.15
N PRO A 18 56.03 -9.68 -22.83
CA PRO A 18 56.04 -9.08 -24.18
C PRO A 18 54.74 -8.38 -24.63
N ALA A 19 54.98 -7.44 -25.55
CA ALA A 19 54.17 -7.00 -26.69
C ALA A 19 52.84 -6.25 -26.45
N GLY A 20 52.87 -4.94 -26.77
CA GLY A 20 51.74 -4.04 -26.79
C GLY A 20 51.04 -3.90 -28.14
N ALA A 21 49.81 -3.40 -28.08
CA ALA A 21 49.07 -2.79 -29.18
C ALA A 21 48.78 -1.33 -28.82
N MET A 22 49.13 -0.40 -29.71
CA MET A 22 48.98 1.06 -29.53
C MET A 22 47.52 1.51 -29.74
N PRO A 23 47.03 2.52 -29.01
CA PRO A 23 45.87 3.31 -29.43
C PRO A 23 46.30 4.46 -30.38
N ALA A 24 45.51 4.67 -31.42
CA ALA A 24 45.74 5.65 -32.48
C ALA A 24 45.66 7.10 -31.97
N SER A 25 46.62 7.91 -32.44
CA SER A 25 46.80 9.34 -32.20
C SER A 25 45.78 10.20 -32.94
N ALA A 26 45.26 11.23 -32.27
CA ALA A 26 44.56 12.36 -32.87
C ALA A 26 45.50 13.20 -33.77
N PRO A 27 45.01 13.79 -34.88
CA PRO A 27 45.83 14.65 -35.73
C PRO A 27 45.98 16.07 -35.14
N PRO A 28 47.17 16.69 -35.21
CA PRO A 28 47.37 18.09 -34.87
C PRO A 28 47.39 18.99 -36.12
N GLY A 29 46.91 20.23 -35.98
CA GLY A 29 47.45 21.40 -36.70
C GLY A 29 46.49 22.17 -37.62
N GLY A 30 46.45 23.50 -37.42
CA GLY A 30 45.91 24.49 -38.37
C GLY A 30 45.21 25.68 -37.69
N THR A 31 45.86 26.44 -36.80
CA THR A 31 46.35 27.83 -37.01
C THR A 31 45.53 28.72 -37.97
N GLY A 32 45.05 29.86 -37.45
CA GLY A 32 44.80 31.10 -38.21
C GLY A 32 43.34 31.52 -38.34
N ALA A 33 42.75 32.10 -37.29
CA ALA A 33 41.48 32.82 -37.41
C ALA A 33 41.77 34.29 -37.75
N GLU A 34 41.63 34.67 -39.03
CA GLU A 34 41.49 36.06 -39.43
C GLU A 34 40.09 36.59 -39.04
N PRO A 35 39.97 37.82 -38.52
CA PRO A 35 38.67 38.43 -38.21
C PRO A 35 38.16 39.17 -39.45
N GLY A 36 37.29 38.54 -40.25
CA GLY A 36 36.78 39.26 -41.42
C GLY A 36 35.98 38.45 -42.44
N THR A 37 34.95 37.71 -42.03
CA THR A 37 33.91 37.31 -42.99
C THR A 37 32.59 37.11 -42.26
N LYS A 38 31.64 38.03 -42.46
CA LYS A 38 30.24 37.80 -42.10
C LYS A 38 29.77 36.57 -42.90
N PRO A 39 29.07 35.59 -42.29
CA PRO A 39 28.45 34.52 -43.05
C PRO A 39 27.22 35.09 -43.77
N SER A 40 27.45 35.76 -44.90
CA SER A 40 26.41 36.09 -45.88
C SER A 40 26.18 34.87 -46.75
N GLY A 41 25.06 34.15 -46.54
CA GLY A 41 24.66 33.08 -47.45
C GLY A 41 23.97 31.85 -46.86
N LEU A 42 23.35 31.92 -45.67
CA LEU A 42 22.30 30.96 -45.38
C LEU A 42 21.06 31.37 -46.20
N PRO A 43 20.51 30.52 -47.08
CA PRO A 43 19.23 30.81 -47.70
C PRO A 43 18.22 31.01 -46.56
N ASP A 44 17.56 32.17 -46.53
CA ASP A 44 16.44 32.43 -45.64
C ASP A 44 15.38 31.37 -45.94
N VAL A 45 15.37 30.29 -45.16
CA VAL A 45 14.36 29.25 -45.29
C VAL A 45 13.05 29.88 -44.82
N VAL A 46 12.23 30.29 -45.77
CA VAL A 46 10.86 30.77 -45.57
C VAL A 46 10.02 29.56 -45.14
N SER A 47 10.16 29.16 -43.88
CA SER A 47 9.41 28.07 -43.26
C SER A 47 8.25 28.62 -42.45
N GLY A 48 7.02 28.24 -42.80
CA GLY A 48 5.82 28.61 -42.07
C GLY A 48 4.56 28.36 -42.91
N GLY A 49 3.44 28.04 -42.25
CA GLY A 49 2.16 27.81 -42.93
C GLY A 49 1.49 29.09 -43.46
N ASN A 50 2.10 30.26 -43.25
CA ASN A 50 1.62 31.58 -43.67
C ASN A 50 2.72 32.29 -44.48
N PRO A 51 2.50 32.54 -45.79
CA PRO A 51 3.52 33.12 -46.68
C PRO A 51 3.87 34.56 -46.29
N LEU A 52 2.92 35.31 -45.74
CA LEU A 52 3.10 36.71 -45.36
C LEU A 52 3.97 36.85 -44.10
N VAL A 53 3.71 36.03 -43.08
CA VAL A 53 4.51 35.98 -41.85
C VAL A 53 5.92 35.50 -42.16
N ALA A 54 6.05 34.47 -43.00
CA ALA A 54 7.36 33.94 -43.36
C ALA A 54 8.20 34.97 -44.15
N ALA A 55 7.58 35.76 -45.04
CA ALA A 55 8.24 36.89 -45.71
C ALA A 55 8.60 38.04 -44.76
N ALA A 56 7.83 38.24 -43.68
CA ALA A 56 8.03 39.31 -42.71
C ALA A 56 8.97 38.94 -41.54
N ASN A 57 9.46 37.70 -41.48
CA ASN A 57 10.21 37.17 -40.32
C ASN A 57 11.39 38.04 -39.89
N THR A 58 12.16 38.56 -40.85
CA THR A 58 13.28 39.49 -40.58
C THR A 58 12.80 40.74 -39.83
N LEU A 59 11.72 41.36 -40.30
CA LEU A 59 11.15 42.57 -39.71
C LEU A 59 10.52 42.29 -38.33
N LEU A 60 9.82 41.17 -38.18
CA LEU A 60 9.22 40.75 -36.91
C LEU A 60 10.27 40.51 -35.83
N ASN A 61 11.39 39.86 -36.17
CA ASN A 61 12.51 39.63 -35.24
C ASN A 61 13.23 40.91 -34.82
N LEU A 62 13.17 41.98 -35.62
CA LEU A 62 13.73 43.27 -35.27
C LEU A 62 12.89 44.01 -34.21
N ILE A 63 11.56 43.84 -34.17
CA ILE A 63 10.69 44.51 -33.20
C ILE A 63 11.17 44.36 -31.74
N PRO A 64 11.38 43.14 -31.19
CA PRO A 64 11.86 42.99 -29.83
C PRO A 64 13.31 43.43 -29.64
N GLN A 65 14.15 43.40 -30.69
CA GLN A 65 15.53 43.89 -30.63
C GLN A 65 15.57 45.42 -30.51
N ILE A 66 14.75 46.11 -31.30
CA ILE A 66 14.58 47.57 -31.26
C ILE A 66 14.14 48.00 -29.88
N ARG A 67 13.11 47.35 -29.30
CA ARG A 67 12.61 47.66 -27.95
C ARG A 67 13.68 47.56 -26.85
N ARG A 68 14.70 46.72 -27.05
CA ARG A 68 15.82 46.53 -26.12
C ARG A 68 17.03 47.42 -26.43
N MET A 69 17.01 48.16 -27.54
CA MET A 69 18.11 49.01 -27.95
C MET A 69 18.12 50.28 -27.10
N ALA A 70 19.08 50.39 -26.18
CA ALA A 70 19.18 51.53 -25.27
C ALA A 70 19.68 52.81 -25.97
N THR A 71 20.56 52.67 -26.95
CA THR A 71 21.11 53.78 -27.76
C THR A 71 21.19 53.37 -29.22
N ASN A 72 20.94 54.33 -30.11
CA ASN A 72 21.18 54.19 -31.55
C ASN A 72 22.03 55.37 -32.02
N PRO A 73 23.31 55.14 -32.40
CA PRO A 73 24.21 56.22 -32.80
C PRO A 73 23.87 56.84 -34.16
N ASP A 74 23.17 56.12 -35.05
CA ASP A 74 22.79 56.62 -36.38
C ASP A 74 21.36 56.20 -36.76
N PRO A 75 20.34 57.00 -36.39
CA PRO A 75 18.95 56.74 -36.75
C PRO A 75 18.70 56.75 -38.26
N ALA A 76 19.46 57.53 -39.05
CA ALA A 76 19.27 57.64 -40.48
C ALA A 76 19.74 56.37 -41.21
N ALA A 77 20.94 55.87 -40.90
CA ALA A 77 21.41 54.59 -41.43
C ALA A 77 20.50 53.44 -41.00
N PHE A 78 19.99 53.48 -39.77
CA PHE A 78 19.04 52.47 -39.28
C PHE A 78 17.71 52.50 -40.06
N GLN A 79 17.17 53.69 -40.35
CA GLN A 79 15.97 53.81 -41.18
C GLN A 79 16.21 53.26 -42.60
N HIS A 80 17.35 53.58 -43.22
CA HIS A 80 17.70 53.04 -44.54
C HIS A 80 17.73 51.50 -44.55
N TYR A 81 18.32 50.89 -43.52
CA TYR A 81 18.32 49.44 -43.34
C TYR A 81 16.91 48.85 -43.22
N LEU A 82 16.01 49.49 -42.46
CA LEU A 82 14.63 49.04 -42.33
C LEU A 82 13.83 49.18 -43.64
N LEU A 83 14.05 50.27 -44.40
CA LEU A 83 13.44 50.45 -45.72
C LEU A 83 13.90 49.36 -46.71
N GLU A 84 15.17 48.96 -46.66
CA GLU A 84 15.68 47.85 -47.46
C GLU A 84 15.03 46.51 -47.05
N CYS A 85 14.92 46.25 -45.74
CA CYS A 85 14.22 45.06 -45.23
C CYS A 85 12.74 45.02 -45.68
N ILE A 86 12.06 46.17 -45.75
CA ILE A 86 10.68 46.26 -46.26
C ILE A 86 10.61 45.93 -47.75
N ARG A 87 11.54 46.41 -48.57
CA ARG A 87 11.60 46.05 -50.00
C ARG A 87 11.83 44.56 -50.19
N HIS A 88 12.68 43.95 -49.37
CA HIS A 88 12.88 42.49 -49.39
C HIS A 88 11.61 41.74 -48.96
N PHE A 89 10.90 42.22 -47.95
CA PHE A 89 9.60 41.68 -47.56
C PHE A 89 8.59 41.71 -48.72
N GLU A 90 8.44 42.86 -49.41
CA GLU A 90 7.51 43.00 -50.54
C GLU A 90 7.86 42.03 -51.68
N SER A 91 9.14 41.95 -52.04
CA SER A 91 9.62 41.03 -53.08
C SER A 91 9.34 39.57 -52.71
N ARG A 92 9.61 39.16 -51.47
CA ARG A 92 9.33 37.80 -50.98
C ARG A 92 7.84 37.48 -50.95
N ALA A 93 7.02 38.39 -50.45
CA ALA A 93 5.57 38.21 -50.39
C ALA A 93 4.94 38.12 -51.79
N GLY A 94 5.39 38.97 -52.72
CA GLY A 94 4.99 38.92 -54.11
C GLY A 94 5.41 37.61 -54.80
N GLY A 95 6.65 37.17 -54.58
CA GLY A 95 7.16 35.89 -55.08
C GLY A 95 6.42 34.67 -54.52
N ALA A 96 5.82 34.78 -53.33
CA ALA A 96 5.00 33.75 -52.71
C ALA A 96 3.51 33.78 -53.16
N GLY A 97 3.15 34.68 -54.10
CA GLY A 97 1.80 34.77 -54.67
C GLY A 97 0.79 35.54 -53.81
N VAL A 98 1.25 36.34 -52.84
CA VAL A 98 0.36 37.17 -52.01
C VAL A 98 -0.20 38.34 -52.84
N PRO A 99 -1.52 38.63 -52.78
CA PRO A 99 -2.09 39.78 -53.48
C PRO A 99 -1.49 41.12 -53.04
N MET A 100 -1.26 42.04 -53.99
CA MET A 100 -0.63 43.33 -53.72
C MET A 100 -1.34 44.16 -52.64
N GLU A 101 -2.68 44.14 -52.61
CA GLU A 101 -3.46 44.83 -51.58
C GLU A 101 -3.14 44.31 -50.17
N THR A 102 -2.93 43.01 -50.04
CA THR A 102 -2.55 42.36 -48.77
C THR A 102 -1.12 42.73 -48.38
N ILE A 103 -0.20 42.83 -49.35
CA ILE A 103 1.18 43.28 -49.13
C ILE A 103 1.20 44.72 -48.63
N ILE A 104 0.41 45.62 -49.22
CA ILE A 104 0.31 47.03 -48.78
C ILE A 104 -0.24 47.11 -47.35
N GLY A 105 -1.29 46.35 -47.03
CA GLY A 105 -1.84 46.28 -45.67
C GLY A 105 -0.84 45.73 -44.66
N ALA A 106 -0.10 44.68 -45.03
CA ALA A 106 0.93 44.08 -44.21
C ALA A 106 2.09 45.04 -43.94
N ARG A 107 2.58 45.73 -44.99
CA ARG A 107 3.62 46.76 -44.88
C ARG A 107 3.20 47.86 -43.92
N TYR A 108 1.96 48.34 -44.04
CA TYR A 108 1.39 49.33 -43.13
C TYR A 108 1.46 48.87 -41.67
N CYS A 109 0.99 47.64 -41.40
CA CYS A 109 0.99 47.06 -40.06
C CYS A 109 2.40 46.90 -39.48
N ILE A 110 3.35 46.42 -40.28
CA ILE A 110 4.74 46.24 -39.85
C ILE A 110 5.41 47.59 -39.59
N CYS A 111 5.24 48.58 -40.48
CA CYS A 111 5.79 49.92 -40.29
C CYS A 111 5.26 50.55 -39.00
N THR A 112 3.95 50.45 -38.77
CA THR A 112 3.30 50.96 -37.55
C THR A 112 3.87 50.29 -36.29
N ALA A 113 4.05 48.97 -36.30
CA ALA A 113 4.58 48.23 -35.16
C ALA A 113 6.06 48.53 -34.88
N ILE A 114 6.88 48.69 -35.93
CA ILE A 114 8.29 49.06 -35.80
C ILE A 114 8.44 50.50 -35.32
N ASP A 115 7.65 51.44 -35.87
CA ASP A 115 7.69 52.83 -35.45
C ASP A 115 7.30 53.00 -33.99
N GLU A 116 6.28 52.29 -33.53
CA GLU A 116 5.91 52.27 -32.11
C GLU A 116 7.01 51.64 -31.24
N ALA A 117 7.61 50.53 -31.69
CA ALA A 117 8.71 49.88 -30.98
C ALA A 117 9.92 50.82 -30.81
N ALA A 118 10.26 51.58 -31.84
CA ALA A 118 11.34 52.58 -31.78
C ALA A 118 10.94 53.79 -30.93
N ALA A 119 9.72 54.30 -31.05
CA ALA A 119 9.22 55.44 -30.25
C ALA A 119 9.21 55.14 -28.74
N GLN A 120 9.05 53.88 -28.34
CA GLN A 120 9.08 53.45 -26.93
C GLN A 120 10.50 53.30 -26.37
N THR A 121 11.56 53.48 -27.16
CA THR A 121 12.95 53.46 -26.69
C THR A 121 13.39 54.83 -26.15
N PRO A 122 14.43 54.90 -25.29
CA PRO A 122 14.96 56.18 -24.82
C PRO A 122 15.47 57.12 -25.93
N TRP A 123 16.02 56.55 -27.02
CA TRP A 123 16.56 57.34 -28.15
C TRP A 123 15.47 57.72 -29.17
N GLY A 124 14.39 56.95 -29.29
CA GLY A 124 13.29 57.29 -30.17
C GLY A 124 12.28 58.25 -29.54
N GLY A 125 12.01 58.10 -28.24
CA GLY A 125 11.11 58.96 -27.46
C GLY A 125 11.65 60.37 -27.21
N SER A 126 12.95 60.60 -27.38
CA SER A 126 13.57 61.93 -27.28
C SER A 126 13.26 62.86 -28.46
N GLY A 127 12.45 62.41 -29.43
CA GLY A 127 11.95 63.22 -30.55
C GLY A 127 12.74 63.11 -31.85
N VAL A 128 13.77 62.25 -31.90
CA VAL A 128 14.57 62.03 -33.12
C VAL A 128 13.86 61.10 -34.10
N TRP A 129 13.21 60.03 -33.61
CA TRP A 129 12.59 59.01 -34.45
C TRP A 129 11.42 59.48 -35.34
N PRO A 130 10.53 60.42 -34.92
CA PRO A 130 9.43 60.88 -35.77
C PRO A 130 9.85 61.38 -37.16
N GLN A 131 11.06 61.93 -37.32
CA GLN A 131 11.62 62.37 -38.60
C GLN A 131 11.99 61.19 -39.52
N TYR A 132 12.24 60.03 -38.92
CA TYR A 132 12.66 58.78 -39.57
C TYR A 132 11.55 57.71 -39.54
N SER A 133 10.31 58.09 -39.25
CA SER A 133 9.18 57.15 -39.22
C SER A 133 9.01 56.46 -40.57
N LEU A 134 8.91 55.13 -40.54
CA LEU A 134 8.68 54.31 -41.72
C LEU A 134 7.26 54.51 -42.27
N LEU A 135 6.30 54.72 -41.38
CA LEU A 135 4.91 54.98 -41.73
C LEU A 135 4.77 56.31 -42.49
N VAL A 136 5.46 57.36 -42.04
CA VAL A 136 5.50 58.64 -42.77
C VAL A 136 6.18 58.45 -44.13
N ALA A 137 7.33 57.77 -44.16
CA ALA A 137 8.10 57.59 -45.39
C ALA A 137 7.36 56.77 -46.47
N LEU A 138 6.61 55.74 -46.11
CA LEU A 138 5.99 54.80 -47.05
C LEU A 138 4.49 54.95 -47.24
N HIS A 139 3.79 55.54 -46.27
CA HIS A 139 2.34 55.69 -46.28
C HIS A 139 1.87 57.14 -46.07
N ASN A 140 2.80 58.10 -45.88
CA ASN A 140 2.49 59.51 -45.66
C ASN A 140 1.51 59.72 -44.48
N GLU A 141 1.63 58.89 -43.43
CA GLU A 141 0.79 58.92 -42.24
C GLU A 141 1.65 58.97 -40.97
N THR A 142 1.24 59.79 -40.00
CA THR A 142 1.97 60.00 -38.74
C THR A 142 1.41 59.21 -37.56
N TRP A 143 0.18 58.71 -37.64
CA TRP A 143 -0.49 57.99 -36.54
C TRP A 143 -1.21 56.73 -37.03
N GLY A 144 -0.50 55.60 -37.04
CA GLY A 144 -1.07 54.32 -37.49
C GLY A 144 -1.76 53.49 -36.40
N GLY A 145 -1.62 53.89 -35.13
CA GLY A 145 -2.09 53.13 -33.97
C GLY A 145 -3.60 52.90 -33.92
N GLU A 146 -4.42 53.76 -34.53
CA GLU A 146 -5.87 53.56 -34.61
C GLU A 146 -6.27 52.79 -35.89
N LYS A 147 -5.73 53.21 -37.04
CA LYS A 147 -6.05 52.61 -38.35
C LYS A 147 -5.63 51.15 -38.44
N PHE A 148 -4.58 50.74 -37.70
CA PHE A 148 -4.25 49.32 -37.50
C PHE A 148 -5.46 48.52 -36.99
N PHE A 149 -6.13 48.99 -35.93
CA PHE A 149 -7.27 48.29 -35.35
C PHE A 149 -8.55 48.44 -36.17
N GLN A 150 -8.71 49.54 -36.93
CA GLN A 150 -9.80 49.69 -37.90
C GLN A 150 -9.64 48.70 -39.07
N LEU A 151 -8.41 48.49 -39.54
CA LEU A 151 -8.11 47.46 -40.53
C LEU A 151 -8.40 46.08 -39.96
N LEU A 152 -7.93 45.79 -38.73
CA LEU A 152 -8.17 44.52 -38.07
C LEU A 152 -9.66 44.19 -37.94
N SER A 153 -10.47 45.16 -37.50
CA SER A 153 -11.92 44.97 -37.32
C SER A 153 -12.65 44.72 -38.64
N LYS A 154 -12.15 45.28 -39.75
CA LYS A 154 -12.65 44.98 -41.10
C LYS A 154 -12.26 43.56 -41.54
N LEU A 155 -11.00 43.16 -41.37
CA LEU A 155 -10.50 41.86 -41.83
C LEU A 155 -11.13 40.69 -41.06
N VAL A 156 -11.39 40.85 -39.76
CA VAL A 156 -12.04 39.83 -38.91
C VAL A 156 -13.49 39.52 -39.37
N GLN A 157 -14.13 40.37 -40.17
CA GLN A 157 -15.45 40.08 -40.74
C GLN A 157 -15.40 39.00 -41.83
N THR A 158 -14.27 38.86 -42.52
CA THR A 158 -14.05 37.87 -43.59
C THR A 158 -12.74 37.10 -43.36
N PRO A 159 -12.63 36.35 -42.23
CA PRO A 159 -11.35 35.81 -41.78
C PRO A 159 -10.75 34.78 -42.74
N HIS A 160 -11.58 33.99 -43.43
CA HIS A 160 -11.11 33.01 -44.42
C HIS A 160 -10.35 33.63 -45.59
N GLN A 161 -10.67 34.87 -45.99
CA GLN A 161 -10.02 35.55 -47.12
C GLN A 161 -8.74 36.28 -46.70
N HIS A 162 -8.63 36.67 -45.42
CA HIS A 162 -7.57 37.54 -44.92
C HIS A 162 -6.75 36.90 -43.79
N ILE A 163 -6.82 35.58 -43.64
CA ILE A 163 -6.22 34.85 -42.52
C ILE A 163 -4.72 35.13 -42.38
N ASP A 164 -4.01 35.24 -43.51
CA ASP A 164 -2.57 35.46 -43.51
C ASP A 164 -2.19 36.83 -42.91
N LEU A 165 -2.98 37.87 -43.22
CA LEU A 165 -2.79 39.22 -42.69
C LEU A 165 -3.26 39.35 -41.24
N ILE A 166 -4.37 38.71 -40.88
CA ILE A 166 -4.87 38.68 -39.49
C ILE A 166 -3.81 38.05 -38.57
N GLU A 167 -3.18 36.96 -39.01
CA GLU A 167 -2.13 36.29 -38.23
C GLU A 167 -0.85 37.12 -38.15
N LEU A 168 -0.44 37.82 -39.22
CA LEU A 168 0.66 38.78 -39.16
C LEU A 168 0.38 39.88 -38.11
N MET A 169 -0.83 40.45 -38.14
CA MET A 169 -1.25 41.46 -37.17
C MET A 169 -1.27 40.91 -35.74
N TYR A 170 -1.69 39.66 -35.55
CA TYR A 170 -1.61 38.97 -34.26
C TYR A 170 -0.16 38.85 -33.78
N PHE A 171 0.79 38.49 -34.65
CA PHE A 171 2.21 38.46 -34.28
C PHE A 171 2.74 39.86 -33.88
N CYS A 172 2.34 40.93 -34.57
CA CYS A 172 2.69 42.29 -34.15
C CYS A 172 2.20 42.58 -32.72
N LEU A 173 0.97 42.19 -32.37
CA LEU A 173 0.41 42.34 -31.02
C LEU A 173 1.16 41.49 -29.97
N MET A 174 1.54 40.27 -30.32
CA MET A 174 2.31 39.37 -29.45
C MET A 174 3.75 39.87 -29.23
N LEU A 175 4.31 40.61 -30.18
CA LEU A 175 5.63 41.26 -30.09
C LEU A 175 5.57 42.62 -29.38
N GLY A 176 4.42 42.98 -28.80
CA GLY A 176 4.28 44.12 -27.90
C GLY A 176 3.69 45.38 -28.55
N PHE A 177 3.11 45.30 -29.75
CA PHE A 177 2.35 46.42 -30.30
C PHE A 177 1.07 46.66 -29.48
N GLU A 178 0.87 47.90 -29.04
CA GLU A 178 -0.27 48.33 -28.22
C GLU A 178 -1.18 49.32 -28.97
N GLY A 179 -0.61 50.18 -29.82
CA GLY A 179 -1.33 51.21 -30.58
C GLY A 179 -2.22 52.07 -29.67
N ARG A 180 -3.49 52.29 -30.10
CA ARG A 180 -4.45 53.09 -29.32
C ARG A 180 -4.68 52.59 -27.88
N TYR A 181 -4.45 51.31 -27.59
CA TYR A 181 -4.69 50.72 -26.26
C TYR A 181 -3.63 51.11 -25.23
N HIS A 182 -2.52 51.73 -25.65
CA HIS A 182 -1.51 52.28 -24.75
C HIS A 182 -2.05 53.44 -23.90
N VAL A 183 -2.94 54.27 -24.48
CA VAL A 183 -3.40 55.54 -23.88
C VAL A 183 -4.79 55.42 -23.24
N ILE A 184 -5.57 54.40 -23.59
CA ILE A 184 -6.95 54.22 -23.11
C ILE A 184 -6.97 53.61 -21.70
N ASP A 185 -7.88 54.10 -20.85
CA ASP A 185 -8.13 53.52 -19.52
C ASP A 185 -8.55 52.05 -19.63
N ASN A 186 -7.91 51.19 -18.85
CA ASN A 186 -8.08 49.73 -18.93
C ASN A 186 -7.70 49.13 -20.30
N GLY A 187 -6.90 49.82 -21.12
CA GLY A 187 -6.54 49.41 -22.47
C GLY A 187 -5.78 48.08 -22.55
N ARG A 188 -4.92 47.77 -21.56
CA ARG A 188 -4.18 46.50 -21.49
C ARG A 188 -5.10 45.27 -21.40
N SER A 189 -6.14 45.32 -20.57
CA SER A 189 -7.06 44.18 -20.44
C SER A 189 -7.93 43.99 -21.68
N GLN A 190 -8.31 45.10 -22.35
CA GLN A 190 -8.99 45.07 -23.64
C GLN A 190 -8.09 44.48 -24.73
N LEU A 191 -6.81 44.82 -24.73
CA LEU A 191 -5.81 44.30 -25.66
C LEU A 191 -5.60 42.80 -25.46
N GLU A 192 -5.48 42.32 -24.21
CA GLU A 192 -5.39 40.88 -23.91
C GLU A 192 -6.65 40.13 -24.33
N SER A 193 -7.83 40.71 -24.06
CA SER A 193 -9.11 40.14 -24.52
C SER A 193 -9.21 40.08 -26.04
N LEU A 194 -8.68 41.09 -26.74
CA LEU A 194 -8.60 41.12 -28.20
C LEU A 194 -7.63 40.04 -28.72
N LYS A 195 -6.44 39.90 -28.13
CA LYS A 195 -5.46 38.85 -28.50
C LYS A 195 -6.06 37.45 -28.36
N ALA A 196 -6.75 37.16 -27.25
CA ALA A 196 -7.41 35.87 -27.04
C ALA A 196 -8.50 35.60 -28.10
N ARG A 197 -9.31 36.61 -28.43
CA ARG A 197 -10.34 36.49 -29.48
C ARG A 197 -9.74 36.26 -30.86
N LEU A 198 -8.66 36.98 -31.20
CA LEU A 198 -7.96 36.80 -32.47
C LEU A 198 -7.36 35.40 -32.58
N LEU A 199 -6.77 34.88 -31.51
CA LEU A 199 -6.24 33.51 -31.49
C LEU A 199 -7.35 32.51 -31.80
N GLN A 200 -8.51 32.64 -31.16
CA GLN A 200 -9.67 31.78 -31.44
C GLN A 200 -10.15 31.88 -32.90
N VAL A 201 -10.16 33.08 -33.49
CA VAL A 201 -10.49 33.28 -34.92
C VAL A 201 -9.45 32.60 -35.82
N ILE A 202 -8.16 32.70 -35.48
CA ILE A 202 -7.08 32.07 -36.25
C ILE A 202 -7.18 30.54 -36.19
N GLU A 203 -7.34 29.98 -34.99
CA GLU A 203 -7.47 28.54 -34.76
C GLU A 203 -8.70 27.95 -35.47
N SER A 204 -9.86 28.61 -35.34
CA SER A 204 -11.10 28.17 -36.01
C SER A 204 -11.02 28.25 -37.53
N THR A 205 -10.28 29.22 -38.07
CA THR A 205 -10.15 29.43 -39.53
C THR A 205 -9.10 28.50 -40.15
N ARG A 206 -7.96 28.28 -39.49
CA ARG A 206 -6.87 27.42 -39.99
C ARG A 206 -7.08 25.92 -39.70
N GLY A 207 -7.99 25.60 -38.78
CA GLY A 207 -8.15 24.25 -38.23
C GLY A 207 -7.05 23.91 -37.23
N ASP A 208 -7.26 22.87 -36.44
CA ASP A 208 -6.30 22.40 -35.43
C ASP A 208 -5.00 21.92 -36.09
N ARG A 209 -4.06 22.85 -36.27
CA ARG A 209 -2.69 22.60 -36.69
C ARG A 209 -1.76 22.47 -35.49
N SER A 210 -2.25 21.95 -34.36
CA SER A 210 -1.40 21.38 -33.32
C SER A 210 -0.80 20.05 -33.82
N GLY A 211 -0.17 20.08 -35.00
CA GLY A 211 0.63 18.98 -35.49
C GLY A 211 1.79 18.80 -34.52
N ALA A 212 1.98 17.57 -34.04
CA ALA A 212 3.09 17.26 -33.16
C ALA A 212 4.39 17.80 -33.77
N LEU A 213 5.08 18.68 -33.04
CA LEU A 213 6.31 19.36 -33.48
C LEU A 213 7.44 18.38 -33.84
N SER A 214 7.31 17.11 -33.44
CA SER A 214 8.14 16.02 -33.93
C SER A 214 7.28 14.81 -34.32
N LEU A 215 7.65 14.20 -35.46
CA LEU A 215 7.06 12.94 -35.95
C LEU A 215 7.16 11.80 -34.92
N HIS A 216 8.14 11.87 -34.02
CA HIS A 216 8.42 10.87 -32.99
C HIS A 216 8.39 11.45 -31.56
N TRP A 217 7.44 12.34 -31.26
CA TRP A 217 7.34 12.99 -29.94
C TRP A 217 7.16 12.02 -28.76
N ARG A 218 6.67 10.80 -29.05
CA ARG A 218 6.59 9.74 -28.05
C ARG A 218 7.99 9.17 -27.85
N GLY A 219 8.68 9.67 -26.82
CA GLY A 219 9.88 9.03 -26.30
C GLY A 219 9.63 7.53 -26.08
N VAL A 220 10.70 6.73 -26.16
CA VAL A 220 10.65 5.26 -25.95
C VAL A 220 9.70 4.98 -24.80
N GLN A 221 8.54 4.38 -25.12
CA GLN A 221 7.60 3.99 -24.08
C GLN A 221 8.33 2.97 -23.23
N ARG A 222 8.84 3.41 -22.08
CA ARG A 222 9.26 2.50 -21.03
C ARG A 222 8.00 1.72 -20.73
N ALA A 223 7.98 0.44 -21.12
CA ALA A 223 6.92 -0.48 -20.73
C ALA A 223 6.69 -0.24 -19.24
N ALA A 224 5.47 0.16 -18.87
CA ALA A 224 5.14 0.44 -17.49
C ALA A 224 5.65 -0.75 -16.67
N VAL A 225 6.58 -0.48 -15.74
CA VAL A 225 7.04 -1.53 -14.83
C VAL A 225 5.79 -2.09 -14.17
N PRO A 226 5.50 -3.38 -14.34
CA PRO A 226 4.22 -3.89 -13.92
C PRO A 226 4.14 -3.74 -12.40
N PRO A 227 2.97 -3.39 -11.85
CA PRO A 227 2.85 -2.93 -10.46
C PRO A 227 3.30 -3.95 -9.41
N TRP A 228 3.47 -5.22 -9.79
CA TRP A 228 4.02 -6.28 -8.94
C TRP A 228 5.55 -6.18 -8.74
N SER A 229 6.29 -5.38 -9.52
CA SER A 229 7.73 -5.17 -9.33
C SER A 229 8.06 -4.17 -8.21
N LEU A 230 7.06 -3.48 -7.67
CA LEU A 230 7.20 -2.49 -6.60
C LEU A 230 6.73 -3.04 -5.24
N VAL A 231 6.23 -4.27 -5.17
CA VAL A 231 5.81 -4.88 -3.91
C VAL A 231 7.07 -5.22 -3.12
N PRO A 232 7.34 -4.55 -1.99
CA PRO A 232 8.50 -4.86 -1.18
C PRO A 232 8.40 -6.28 -0.63
N PHE A 233 9.54 -6.96 -0.49
CA PHE A 233 9.60 -8.34 0.03
C PHE A 233 8.87 -8.52 1.39
N TRP A 234 8.86 -7.50 2.24
CA TRP A 234 8.18 -7.54 3.54
C TRP A 234 6.65 -7.68 3.41
N VAL A 235 6.03 -7.19 2.33
CA VAL A 235 4.59 -7.33 2.09
C VAL A 235 4.25 -8.78 1.73
N ALA A 236 5.06 -9.43 0.88
CA ALA A 236 4.89 -10.84 0.55
C ALA A 236 5.11 -11.74 1.78
N ALA A 237 6.10 -11.43 2.61
CA ALA A 237 6.35 -12.14 3.86
C ALA A 237 5.18 -11.99 4.85
N ALA A 238 4.65 -10.78 5.03
CA ALA A 238 3.51 -10.52 5.89
C ALA A 238 2.24 -11.25 5.42
N LEU A 239 1.98 -11.25 4.11
CA LEU A 239 0.84 -11.96 3.52
C LEU A 239 0.96 -13.48 3.72
N THR A 240 2.16 -14.04 3.54
CA THR A 240 2.41 -15.47 3.74
C THR A 240 2.17 -15.87 5.20
N LEU A 241 2.63 -15.05 6.14
CA LEU A 241 2.42 -15.28 7.58
C LEU A 241 0.95 -15.18 7.96
N LEU A 242 0.22 -14.20 7.40
CA LEU A 242 -1.22 -14.04 7.61
C LEU A 242 -2.00 -15.27 7.09
N ILE A 243 -1.68 -15.75 5.89
CA ILE A 243 -2.31 -16.95 5.31
C ILE A 243 -2.00 -18.18 6.19
N GLY A 244 -0.74 -18.35 6.61
CA GLY A 244 -0.35 -19.44 7.50
C GLY A 244 -1.10 -19.40 8.84
N PHE A 245 -1.28 -18.23 9.42
CA PHE A 245 -2.04 -18.05 10.66
C PHE A 245 -3.53 -18.40 10.49
N LEU A 246 -4.15 -17.96 9.40
CA LEU A 246 -5.55 -18.30 9.10
C LEU A 246 -5.74 -19.81 8.87
N ILE A 247 -4.80 -20.46 8.17
CA ILE A 247 -4.81 -21.91 7.97
C ILE A 247 -4.67 -22.65 9.31
N PHE A 248 -3.76 -22.19 10.18
CA PHE A 248 -3.61 -22.75 11.52
C PHE A 248 -4.89 -22.65 12.35
N LEU A 249 -5.54 -21.48 12.36
CA LEU A 249 -6.82 -21.30 13.06
C LEU A 249 -7.91 -22.22 12.50
N TRP A 250 -7.99 -22.37 11.19
CA TRP A 250 -8.94 -23.27 10.55
C TRP A 250 -8.70 -24.74 10.92
N PHE A 251 -7.46 -25.21 10.88
CA PHE A 251 -7.12 -26.57 11.30
C PHE A 251 -7.39 -26.81 12.78
N ASN A 252 -7.07 -25.86 13.65
CA ASN A 252 -7.32 -25.96 15.07
C ASN A 252 -8.83 -26.08 15.35
N TYR A 253 -9.65 -25.23 14.72
CA TYR A 253 -11.11 -25.31 14.81
C TYR A 253 -11.67 -26.65 14.30
N ARG A 254 -11.16 -27.12 13.15
CA ARG A 254 -11.58 -28.40 12.57
C ARG A 254 -11.16 -29.60 13.43
N LEU A 255 -10.01 -29.54 14.09
CA LEU A 255 -9.54 -30.59 14.99
C LEU A 255 -10.33 -30.61 16.30
N ALA A 256 -10.65 -29.44 16.86
CA ALA A 256 -11.44 -29.34 18.08
C ALA A 256 -12.85 -29.92 17.91
N SER A 257 -13.54 -29.54 16.83
CA SER A 257 -14.88 -30.06 16.51
C SER A 257 -14.90 -31.59 16.33
N ARG A 258 -13.92 -32.15 15.61
CA ARG A 258 -13.80 -33.61 15.45
C ARG A 258 -13.45 -34.33 16.74
N SER A 259 -12.65 -33.70 17.61
CA SER A 259 -12.30 -34.27 18.92
C SER A 259 -13.54 -34.40 19.80
N ASP A 260 -14.37 -33.36 19.88
CA ASP A 260 -15.61 -33.39 20.68
C ASP A 260 -16.56 -34.50 20.22
N GLU A 261 -16.76 -34.64 18.89
CA GLU A 261 -17.59 -35.72 18.32
C GLU A 261 -17.04 -37.12 18.64
N LEU A 262 -15.73 -37.34 18.48
CA LEU A 262 -15.11 -38.64 18.73
C LEU A 262 -15.16 -39.00 20.21
N PHE A 263 -14.90 -38.06 21.11
CA PHE A 263 -14.98 -38.30 22.56
C PHE A 263 -16.42 -38.56 22.99
N ALA A 264 -17.40 -37.84 22.45
CA ALA A 264 -18.82 -38.11 22.69
C ALA A 264 -19.19 -39.53 22.22
N ALA A 265 -18.72 -39.96 21.05
CA ALA A 265 -18.95 -41.30 20.54
C ALA A 265 -18.30 -42.40 21.41
N ILE A 266 -17.04 -42.23 21.82
CA ILE A 266 -16.35 -43.17 22.71
C ILE A 266 -17.09 -43.29 24.05
N ASN A 267 -17.52 -42.16 24.63
CA ASN A 267 -18.26 -42.17 25.89
C ASN A 267 -19.68 -42.72 25.75
N ALA A 268 -20.28 -42.65 24.57
CA ALA A 268 -21.58 -43.26 24.28
C ALA A 268 -21.54 -44.79 24.19
N ILE A 269 -20.34 -45.39 24.05
CA ILE A 269 -20.18 -46.85 24.10
C ILE A 269 -20.50 -47.34 25.52
N ARG A 270 -21.75 -47.77 25.70
CA ARG A 270 -22.21 -48.41 26.94
C ARG A 270 -21.60 -49.80 27.02
N LEU A 271 -20.63 -49.99 27.91
CA LEU A 271 -20.25 -51.33 28.35
C LEU A 271 -21.50 -52.03 28.89
N PRO A 272 -21.73 -53.32 28.58
CA PRO A 272 -22.84 -54.06 29.13
C PRO A 272 -22.78 -53.94 30.66
N LYS A 273 -23.85 -53.37 31.25
CA LYS A 273 -24.02 -53.37 32.70
C LYS A 273 -24.03 -54.84 33.11
N MET A 274 -22.95 -55.31 33.71
CA MET A 274 -22.98 -56.62 34.37
C MET A 274 -24.14 -56.56 35.35
N PRO A 275 -25.02 -57.59 35.40
CA PRO A 275 -26.09 -57.61 36.38
C PRO A 275 -25.47 -57.36 37.74
N SER A 276 -25.83 -56.22 38.32
CA SER A 276 -25.56 -55.89 39.71
C SER A 276 -26.02 -57.10 40.51
N VAL A 277 -25.08 -57.86 41.08
CA VAL A 277 -25.44 -58.84 42.09
C VAL A 277 -26.12 -58.00 43.17
N VAL A 278 -27.43 -58.17 43.33
CA VAL A 278 -28.24 -57.39 44.27
C VAL A 278 -27.59 -57.57 45.64
N ALA A 279 -26.88 -56.54 46.09
CA ALA A 279 -26.25 -56.53 47.39
C ALA A 279 -27.36 -56.63 48.44
N VAL A 280 -27.32 -57.67 49.26
CA VAL A 280 -28.32 -57.95 50.31
C VAL A 280 -28.21 -56.94 51.47
N ALA A 281 -27.15 -56.11 51.51
CA ALA A 281 -26.93 -55.10 52.54
C ALA A 281 -26.61 -53.72 51.94
N PRO A 282 -27.03 -52.62 52.57
CA PRO A 282 -26.61 -51.28 52.18
C PRO A 282 -25.08 -51.15 52.31
N PRO A 283 -24.41 -50.50 51.34
CA PRO A 283 -22.96 -50.31 51.38
C PRO A 283 -22.55 -49.52 52.62
N LYS A 284 -21.39 -49.86 53.21
CA LYS A 284 -20.92 -49.16 54.41
C LYS A 284 -20.55 -47.72 54.05
N PRO A 285 -20.99 -46.71 54.83
CA PRO A 285 -20.59 -45.33 54.60
C PRO A 285 -19.08 -45.22 54.81
N ARG A 286 -18.35 -44.86 53.74
CA ARG A 286 -16.90 -44.73 53.75
C ARG A 286 -16.52 -43.28 53.86
N LEU A 287 -16.82 -42.51 52.82
CA LEU A 287 -16.46 -41.09 52.74
C LEU A 287 -17.57 -40.19 53.31
N ARG A 288 -18.82 -40.66 53.32
CA ARG A 288 -19.96 -39.87 53.79
C ARG A 288 -19.80 -39.42 55.25
N GLN A 289 -19.34 -40.31 56.13
CA GLN A 289 -19.15 -40.00 57.55
C GLN A 289 -18.07 -38.92 57.80
N PHE A 290 -17.04 -38.85 56.93
CA PHE A 290 -15.94 -37.88 57.09
C PHE A 290 -16.29 -36.50 56.53
N LEU A 291 -17.26 -36.42 55.61
CA LEU A 291 -17.66 -35.20 54.89
C LEU A 291 -19.06 -34.71 55.28
N GLU A 292 -19.62 -35.21 56.38
CA GLU A 292 -20.94 -34.83 56.88
C GLU A 292 -21.13 -33.30 57.06
N PRO A 293 -20.14 -32.53 57.55
CA PRO A 293 -20.24 -31.06 57.62
C PRO A 293 -20.42 -30.43 56.22
N GLU A 294 -19.61 -30.82 55.25
CA GLU A 294 -19.62 -30.27 53.89
C GLU A 294 -20.89 -30.68 53.12
N ILE A 295 -21.44 -31.87 53.41
CA ILE A 295 -22.73 -32.33 52.88
C ILE A 295 -23.86 -31.45 53.42
N ARG A 296 -23.86 -31.15 54.72
CA ARG A 296 -24.88 -30.30 55.36
C ARG A 296 -24.86 -28.87 54.82
N GLU A 297 -23.68 -28.36 54.47
CA GLU A 297 -23.50 -27.06 53.82
C GLU A 297 -23.84 -27.05 52.33
N GLY A 298 -24.15 -28.22 51.74
CA GLY A 298 -24.48 -28.36 50.32
C GLY A 298 -23.28 -28.16 49.39
N LEU A 299 -22.05 -28.28 49.90
CA LEU A 299 -20.82 -28.10 49.13
C LEU A 299 -20.43 -29.37 48.36
N VAL A 300 -20.77 -30.54 48.90
CA VAL A 300 -20.48 -31.84 48.29
C VAL A 300 -21.67 -32.79 48.42
N GLU A 301 -21.81 -33.71 47.47
CA GLU A 301 -22.72 -34.84 47.56
C GLU A 301 -21.92 -36.14 47.54
N VAL A 302 -22.15 -37.03 48.51
CA VAL A 302 -21.42 -38.30 48.63
C VAL A 302 -22.35 -39.48 48.40
N ASN A 303 -22.03 -40.29 47.40
CA ASN A 303 -22.71 -41.55 47.09
C ASN A 303 -21.74 -42.72 47.29
N ASP A 304 -21.88 -43.42 48.41
CA ASP A 304 -21.12 -44.64 48.70
C ASP A 304 -21.85 -45.85 48.06
N GLN A 305 -21.21 -46.50 47.10
CA GLN A 305 -21.65 -47.77 46.47
C GLN A 305 -20.77 -48.91 46.98
N ALA A 306 -21.05 -50.17 46.64
CA ALA A 306 -20.24 -51.30 47.12
C ALA A 306 -18.81 -51.33 46.51
N ASP A 307 -18.68 -51.00 45.22
CA ASP A 307 -17.41 -51.05 44.48
C ASP A 307 -16.66 -49.71 44.42
N ARG A 308 -17.33 -48.61 44.72
CA ARG A 308 -16.78 -47.26 44.65
C ARG A 308 -17.48 -46.27 45.58
N SER A 309 -16.82 -45.16 45.89
CA SER A 309 -17.41 -43.99 46.55
C SER A 309 -17.26 -42.77 45.64
N ILE A 310 -18.35 -42.05 45.39
CA ILE A 310 -18.37 -40.90 44.47
C ILE A 310 -18.65 -39.64 45.29
N VAL A 311 -17.71 -38.69 45.29
CA VAL A 311 -17.89 -37.35 45.87
C VAL A 311 -18.11 -36.36 44.72
N THR A 312 -19.27 -35.73 44.66
CA THR A 312 -19.64 -34.79 43.60
C THR A 312 -19.53 -33.36 44.11
N LEU A 313 -18.74 -32.54 43.41
CA LEU A 313 -18.61 -31.11 43.62
C LEU A 313 -19.31 -30.37 42.48
N ARG A 314 -20.22 -29.46 42.82
CA ARG A 314 -20.97 -28.67 41.83
C ARG A 314 -20.07 -27.61 41.18
N GLY A 315 -19.99 -27.62 39.86
CA GLY A 315 -19.00 -26.86 39.08
C GLY A 315 -19.18 -25.34 39.12
N ASP A 316 -20.41 -24.84 39.20
CA ASP A 316 -20.70 -23.39 39.27
C ASP A 316 -20.23 -22.74 40.57
N GLY A 317 -20.22 -23.53 41.65
CA GLY A 317 -19.61 -23.14 42.91
C GLY A 317 -18.10 -23.30 42.90
N LEU A 318 -17.57 -24.25 42.12
CA LEU A 318 -16.17 -24.66 42.17
C LEU A 318 -15.25 -23.80 41.28
N PHE A 319 -15.72 -23.38 40.11
CA PHE A 319 -14.96 -22.61 39.12
C PHE A 319 -15.78 -21.43 38.59
N ASP A 320 -15.10 -20.40 38.09
CA ASP A 320 -15.74 -19.38 37.25
C ASP A 320 -15.96 -19.88 35.81
N PRO A 321 -16.90 -19.26 35.04
CA PRO A 321 -17.11 -19.59 33.63
C PRO A 321 -15.79 -19.53 32.85
N ALA A 322 -15.53 -20.55 32.01
CA ALA A 322 -14.29 -20.69 31.25
C ALA A 322 -12.99 -20.60 32.09
N SER A 323 -13.04 -20.92 33.39
CA SER A 323 -11.88 -20.97 34.27
C SER A 323 -11.61 -22.39 34.78
N THR A 324 -10.34 -22.64 35.10
CA THR A 324 -9.82 -23.84 35.79
C THR A 324 -9.33 -23.53 37.20
N GLU A 325 -9.46 -22.28 37.64
CA GLU A 325 -9.06 -21.84 38.98
C GLU A 325 -10.16 -22.16 40.00
N VAL A 326 -9.80 -22.92 41.04
CA VAL A 326 -10.72 -23.34 42.09
C VAL A 326 -11.01 -22.18 43.04
N LYS A 327 -12.28 -21.91 43.31
CA LYS A 327 -12.67 -20.82 44.23
C LYS A 327 -12.15 -21.07 45.65
N PRO A 328 -11.71 -20.02 46.38
CA PRO A 328 -11.12 -20.16 47.72
C PRO A 328 -11.97 -20.96 48.71
N ARG A 329 -13.30 -20.81 48.66
CA ARG A 329 -14.24 -21.54 49.52
C ARG A 329 -14.11 -23.07 49.42
N TYR A 330 -13.77 -23.58 48.23
CA TYR A 330 -13.65 -25.02 47.98
C TYR A 330 -12.23 -25.57 48.22
N VAL A 331 -11.23 -24.71 48.44
CA VAL A 331 -9.87 -25.14 48.76
C VAL A 331 -9.85 -25.97 50.05
N ALA A 332 -10.51 -25.48 51.11
CA ALA A 332 -10.60 -26.18 52.38
C ALA A 332 -11.39 -27.50 52.26
N VAL A 333 -12.45 -27.51 51.44
CA VAL A 333 -13.26 -28.70 51.16
C VAL A 333 -12.42 -29.78 50.46
N ILE A 334 -11.66 -29.41 49.42
CA ILE A 334 -10.79 -30.35 48.71
C ILE A 334 -9.70 -30.93 49.63
N GLN A 335 -9.15 -30.12 50.54
CA GLN A 335 -8.21 -30.61 51.55
C GLN A 335 -8.85 -31.61 52.51
N ARG A 336 -10.09 -31.37 52.95
CA ARG A 336 -10.85 -32.33 53.78
C ARG A 336 -11.13 -33.63 53.05
N ILE A 337 -11.50 -33.56 51.77
CA ILE A 337 -11.67 -34.74 50.92
C ILE A 337 -10.35 -35.50 50.81
N ALA A 338 -9.23 -34.83 50.59
CA ALA A 338 -7.91 -35.47 50.53
C ALA A 338 -7.55 -36.20 51.82
N SER A 339 -7.81 -35.60 52.99
CA SER A 339 -7.61 -36.25 54.28
C SER A 339 -8.49 -37.50 54.44
N ALA A 340 -9.78 -37.43 54.06
CA ALA A 340 -10.67 -38.59 54.11
C ALA A 340 -10.23 -39.71 53.15
N LEU A 341 -9.65 -39.37 52.00
CA LEU A 341 -9.11 -40.34 51.04
C LEU A 341 -7.84 -41.07 51.55
N ASN A 342 -7.11 -40.51 52.51
CA ASN A 342 -5.97 -41.18 53.12
C ASN A 342 -6.39 -42.32 54.08
N GLU A 343 -7.58 -42.22 54.68
CA GLU A 343 -8.12 -43.24 55.59
C GLU A 343 -8.63 -44.49 54.86
N VAL A 344 -8.83 -44.42 53.54
CA VAL A 344 -9.41 -45.51 52.75
C VAL A 344 -8.50 -45.87 51.58
N SER A 345 -8.09 -47.14 51.47
CA SER A 345 -7.30 -47.64 50.35
C SER A 345 -8.13 -47.81 49.06
N GLY A 346 -7.52 -47.56 47.89
CA GLY A 346 -8.20 -47.66 46.59
C GLY A 346 -7.62 -46.73 45.53
N LYS A 347 -8.06 -46.82 44.28
CA LYS A 347 -7.63 -45.86 43.24
C LYS A 347 -8.56 -44.65 43.23
N VAL A 348 -8.04 -43.46 43.04
CA VAL A 348 -8.82 -42.22 43.01
C VAL A 348 -8.80 -41.66 41.59
N VAL A 349 -9.97 -41.43 41.00
CA VAL A 349 -10.11 -40.81 39.69
C VAL A 349 -10.94 -39.54 39.85
N VAL A 350 -10.37 -38.41 39.43
CA VAL A 350 -11.04 -37.11 39.38
C VAL A 350 -11.60 -36.94 37.97
N ASN A 351 -12.91 -36.98 37.85
CA ASN A 351 -13.63 -36.81 36.60
C ASN A 351 -14.19 -35.40 36.50
N GLY A 352 -13.78 -34.64 35.49
CA GLY A 352 -14.34 -33.32 35.20
C GLY A 352 -15.43 -33.42 34.14
N TYR A 353 -16.59 -32.79 34.38
CA TYR A 353 -17.71 -32.73 33.44
C TYR A 353 -18.05 -31.28 33.08
N SER A 354 -18.54 -31.09 31.86
CA SER A 354 -19.10 -29.84 31.34
C SER A 354 -20.57 -30.00 30.98
N ASP A 355 -21.24 -28.91 30.66
CA ASP A 355 -22.53 -28.97 29.97
C ASP A 355 -22.34 -29.15 28.46
N ASN A 356 -23.45 -29.09 27.73
CA ASN A 356 -23.50 -29.19 26.27
C ASN A 356 -23.30 -27.85 25.53
N GLN A 357 -22.96 -26.76 26.24
CA GLN A 357 -22.65 -25.50 25.59
C GLN A 357 -21.21 -25.56 25.08
N PRO A 358 -20.97 -25.38 23.77
CA PRO A 358 -19.62 -25.50 23.23
C PRO A 358 -18.73 -24.34 23.70
N ILE A 359 -17.61 -24.65 24.35
CA ILE A 359 -16.56 -23.66 24.63
C ILE A 359 -15.55 -23.59 23.49
N ARG A 360 -15.24 -22.38 23.03
CA ARG A 360 -14.20 -22.11 22.03
C ARG A 360 -13.44 -20.85 22.36
N THR A 361 -12.37 -21.00 23.12
CA THR A 361 -11.44 -19.91 23.45
C THR A 361 -10.03 -20.29 23.05
N ALA A 362 -9.12 -19.31 22.96
CA ALA A 362 -7.70 -19.59 22.66
C ALA A 362 -7.06 -20.57 23.67
N ARG A 363 -7.54 -20.58 24.92
CA ARG A 363 -7.06 -21.46 25.99
C ARG A 363 -7.77 -22.81 26.02
N PHE A 364 -9.07 -22.84 25.71
CA PHE A 364 -9.89 -24.05 25.73
C PHE A 364 -10.56 -24.24 24.37
N PRO A 365 -9.95 -25.05 23.48
CA PRO A 365 -10.50 -25.30 22.14
C PRO A 365 -11.78 -26.14 22.13
N SER A 366 -12.03 -26.91 23.20
CA SER A 366 -13.13 -27.88 23.32
C SER A 366 -13.59 -28.05 24.77
N ASN A 367 -14.81 -28.58 24.95
CA ASN A 367 -15.36 -28.91 26.26
C ASN A 367 -14.56 -30.01 26.95
N TRP A 368 -14.04 -30.97 26.18
CA TRP A 368 -13.13 -31.98 26.70
C TRP A 368 -11.89 -31.36 27.34
N HIS A 369 -11.20 -30.43 26.64
CA HIS A 369 -10.01 -29.75 27.19
C HIS A 369 -10.33 -28.99 28.48
N LEU A 370 -11.44 -28.25 28.52
CA LEU A 370 -11.85 -27.54 29.75
C LEU A 370 -12.08 -28.52 30.91
N SER A 371 -12.79 -29.60 30.65
CA SER A 371 -13.12 -30.60 31.67
C SER A 371 -11.89 -31.35 32.18
N GLN A 372 -10.94 -31.66 31.30
CA GLN A 372 -9.66 -32.30 31.62
C GLN A 372 -8.78 -31.40 32.49
N GLU A 373 -8.66 -30.11 32.14
CA GLU A 373 -7.89 -29.14 32.90
C GLU A 373 -8.50 -28.86 34.29
N ARG A 374 -9.84 -28.80 34.39
CA ARG A 374 -10.54 -28.69 35.68
C ARG A 374 -10.31 -29.90 36.58
N ALA A 375 -10.36 -31.11 36.01
CA ALA A 375 -10.05 -32.33 36.73
C ALA A 375 -8.60 -32.33 37.22
N GLN A 376 -7.65 -31.90 36.39
CA GLN A 376 -6.24 -31.78 36.75
C GLN A 376 -6.01 -30.73 37.85
N ALA A 377 -6.70 -29.59 37.81
CA ALA A 377 -6.59 -28.58 38.85
C ALA A 377 -7.03 -29.13 40.22
N VAL A 378 -8.15 -29.86 40.27
CA VAL A 378 -8.62 -30.51 41.51
C VAL A 378 -7.68 -31.62 41.94
N ALA A 379 -7.19 -32.46 41.01
CA ALA A 379 -6.23 -33.50 41.32
C ALA A 379 -4.91 -32.94 41.88
N ALA A 380 -4.39 -31.85 41.31
CA ALA A 380 -3.20 -31.18 41.80
C ALA A 380 -3.39 -30.63 43.23
N MET A 381 -4.60 -30.18 43.57
CA MET A 381 -4.95 -29.75 44.93
C MET A 381 -5.03 -30.93 45.90
N LEU A 382 -5.64 -32.05 45.49
CA LEU A 382 -5.68 -33.28 46.29
C LEU A 382 -4.28 -33.86 46.54
N GLN A 383 -3.41 -33.83 45.53
CA GLN A 383 -2.05 -34.39 45.58
C GLN A 383 -1.16 -33.69 46.63
N ARG A 384 -1.48 -32.46 47.04
CA ARG A 384 -0.76 -31.75 48.11
C ARG A 384 -0.97 -32.36 49.50
N THR A 385 -2.02 -33.16 49.68
CA THR A 385 -2.43 -33.71 50.98
C THR A 385 -2.55 -35.23 50.98
N ILE A 386 -2.76 -35.86 49.81
CA ILE A 386 -2.76 -37.33 49.69
C ILE A 386 -1.34 -37.88 49.88
N ALA A 387 -1.21 -38.93 50.70
CA ALA A 387 0.08 -39.55 51.03
C ALA A 387 0.71 -40.32 49.85
N ASP A 388 -0.11 -41.02 49.06
CA ASP A 388 0.33 -41.74 47.86
C ASP A 388 -0.29 -41.09 46.62
N GLY A 389 0.46 -40.21 45.95
CA GLY A 389 -0.01 -39.55 44.73
C GLY A 389 -0.19 -40.49 43.53
N SER A 390 0.42 -41.69 43.54
CA SER A 390 0.37 -42.62 42.40
C SER A 390 -1.04 -43.23 42.19
N ARG A 391 -1.87 -43.20 43.23
CA ARG A 391 -3.27 -43.66 43.16
C ARG A 391 -4.21 -42.67 42.50
N LEU A 392 -3.77 -41.43 42.23
CA LEU A 392 -4.61 -40.35 41.71
C LEU A 392 -4.50 -40.24 40.19
N ARG A 393 -5.65 -40.13 39.53
CA ARG A 393 -5.77 -39.82 38.09
C ARG A 393 -6.78 -38.72 37.85
N ALA A 394 -6.63 -37.98 36.77
CA ALA A 394 -7.54 -36.92 36.37
C ALA A 394 -7.97 -37.12 34.91
N GLU A 395 -9.29 -37.16 34.68
CA GLU A 395 -9.88 -37.45 33.38
C GLU A 395 -10.97 -36.43 33.04
N GLY A 396 -10.90 -35.86 31.83
CA GLY A 396 -11.93 -35.02 31.24
C GLY A 396 -13.03 -35.86 30.62
N ARG A 397 -14.27 -35.64 31.04
CA ARG A 397 -15.46 -36.35 30.57
C ARG A 397 -16.37 -35.49 29.69
N ALA A 398 -16.03 -34.22 29.47
CA ALA A 398 -16.84 -33.28 28.68
C ALA A 398 -18.32 -33.34 29.08
N GLU A 399 -19.25 -33.35 28.12
CA GLU A 399 -20.70 -33.43 28.32
C GLU A 399 -21.25 -34.84 28.59
N SER A 400 -20.38 -35.85 28.76
CA SER A 400 -20.82 -37.24 28.92
C SER A 400 -21.52 -37.49 30.25
N ASP A 401 -22.34 -38.54 30.30
CA ASP A 401 -23.06 -39.00 31.49
C ASP A 401 -23.79 -37.85 32.24
N PRO A 402 -24.75 -37.15 31.57
CA PRO A 402 -25.49 -36.06 32.19
C PRO A 402 -26.36 -36.59 33.34
N ILE A 403 -26.34 -35.89 34.48
CA ILE A 403 -27.16 -36.22 35.65
C ILE A 403 -28.50 -35.48 35.65
N ALA A 404 -28.63 -34.43 34.84
CA ALA A 404 -29.85 -33.67 34.63
C ALA A 404 -30.04 -33.31 33.14
N PRO A 405 -31.26 -32.98 32.69
CA PRO A 405 -31.50 -32.53 31.32
C PRO A 405 -30.72 -31.25 30.99
N ASN A 406 -30.01 -31.24 29.85
CA ASN A 406 -29.28 -30.05 29.36
C ASN A 406 -30.20 -28.92 28.82
N SER A 407 -31.51 -29.13 28.79
CA SER A 407 -32.49 -28.17 28.27
C SER A 407 -32.65 -26.93 29.16
N THR A 408 -32.48 -27.06 30.48
CA THR A 408 -32.66 -25.94 31.42
C THR A 408 -31.31 -25.40 31.92
N PRO A 409 -31.20 -24.09 32.23
CA PRO A 409 -30.01 -23.52 32.87
C PRO A 409 -29.59 -24.26 34.15
N GLU A 410 -30.57 -24.68 34.95
CA GLU A 410 -30.39 -25.39 36.21
C GLU A 410 -29.85 -26.81 35.97
N GLY A 411 -30.36 -27.51 34.96
CA GLY A 411 -29.86 -28.84 34.59
C GLY A 411 -28.45 -28.79 34.04
N ARG A 412 -28.11 -27.75 33.25
CA ARG A 412 -26.73 -27.51 32.80
C ARG A 412 -25.78 -27.23 33.98
N ALA A 413 -26.24 -26.46 34.97
CA ALA A 413 -25.47 -26.20 36.19
C ALA A 413 -25.12 -27.47 36.97
N LEU A 414 -26.04 -28.44 37.03
CA LEU A 414 -25.78 -29.75 37.63
C LEU A 414 -24.80 -30.59 36.81
N ASN A 415 -24.84 -30.50 35.49
CA ASN A 415 -23.94 -31.25 34.61
C ASN A 415 -22.49 -30.70 34.62
N ARG A 416 -22.32 -29.39 34.85
CA ARG A 416 -21.01 -28.80 35.17
C ARG A 416 -20.61 -29.24 36.58
N ARG A 417 -19.82 -30.31 36.69
CA ARG A 417 -19.43 -30.89 38.00
C ARG A 417 -18.05 -31.54 37.94
N VAL A 418 -17.47 -31.77 39.11
CA VAL A 418 -16.30 -32.62 39.27
C VAL A 418 -16.65 -33.76 40.21
N GLU A 419 -16.43 -34.99 39.78
CA GLU A 419 -16.61 -36.18 40.61
C GLU A 419 -15.25 -36.72 41.03
N ILE A 420 -15.08 -36.99 42.31
CA ILE A 420 -13.91 -37.69 42.85
C ILE A 420 -14.36 -39.11 43.18
N VAL A 421 -13.90 -40.08 42.40
CA VAL A 421 -14.30 -41.47 42.47
C VAL A 421 -13.19 -42.28 43.14
N LEU A 422 -13.47 -42.80 44.33
CA LEU A 422 -12.62 -43.78 45.00
C LEU A 422 -13.07 -45.19 44.60
N MET A 423 -12.27 -45.89 43.82
CA MET A 423 -12.48 -47.29 43.45
C MET A 423 -11.85 -48.21 44.48
N VAL A 424 -12.65 -49.13 45.00
CA VAL A 424 -12.22 -50.09 46.03
C VAL A 424 -11.55 -51.29 45.37
N PRO A 425 -10.48 -51.85 45.95
CA PRO A 425 -9.87 -53.08 45.44
C PRO A 425 -10.91 -54.22 45.36
N PRO A 426 -10.87 -55.07 44.32
CA PRO A 426 -11.85 -56.15 44.13
C PRO A 426 -12.02 -57.05 45.37
N GLN A 427 -10.92 -57.37 46.06
CA GLN A 427 -10.92 -58.19 47.27
C GLN A 427 -11.74 -57.57 48.41
N ALA A 428 -11.66 -56.25 48.60
CA ALA A 428 -12.42 -55.54 49.63
C ALA A 428 -13.90 -55.38 49.25
N ARG A 429 -14.19 -55.20 47.96
CA ARG A 429 -15.57 -55.23 47.43
C ARG A 429 -16.21 -56.60 47.63
N ASP A 430 -15.50 -57.66 47.26
CA ASP A 430 -16.01 -59.03 47.31
C ASP A 430 -16.23 -59.48 48.77
N ALA A 431 -15.37 -59.04 49.70
CA ALA A 431 -15.57 -59.22 51.14
C ALA A 431 -16.81 -58.46 51.67
N GLU A 432 -17.04 -57.23 51.21
CA GLU A 432 -18.22 -56.43 51.59
C GLU A 432 -19.53 -57.01 51.03
N LEU A 433 -19.48 -57.59 49.84
CA LEU A 433 -20.60 -58.26 49.18
C LEU A 433 -20.79 -59.73 49.61
N GLN A 434 -19.94 -60.27 50.50
CA GLN A 434 -19.92 -61.68 50.92
C GLN A 434 -19.79 -62.68 49.74
N LEU A 435 -19.07 -62.30 48.69
CA LEU A 435 -18.80 -63.16 47.54
C LEU A 435 -17.60 -64.06 47.87
N THR A 436 -17.79 -65.38 47.95
CA THR A 436 -16.67 -66.34 48.10
C THR A 436 -15.82 -66.37 46.82
N PRO A 437 -14.47 -66.37 46.91
CA PRO A 437 -13.62 -66.42 45.73
C PRO A 437 -13.80 -67.77 45.02
N GLY A 438 -14.29 -67.74 43.77
CA GLY A 438 -14.32 -68.91 42.89
C GLY A 438 -12.90 -69.36 42.49
N PRO A 439 -12.69 -70.66 42.17
CA PRO A 439 -11.36 -71.22 41.96
C PRO A 439 -10.64 -70.53 40.79
N ALA A 440 -9.40 -70.13 41.03
CA ALA A 440 -8.51 -69.51 40.04
C ALA A 440 -8.33 -70.44 38.84
N ALA A 441 -8.68 -69.95 37.65
CA ALA A 441 -8.50 -70.67 36.39
C ALA A 441 -7.02 -70.99 36.15
N ALA A 442 -6.70 -72.27 36.15
CA ALA A 442 -5.39 -72.81 35.84
C ALA A 442 -5.03 -72.63 34.35
N GLY A 443 -3.79 -72.23 34.10
CA GLY A 443 -2.94 -72.59 32.96
C GLY A 443 -3.49 -72.48 31.53
N THR A 444 -3.06 -71.48 30.78
CA THR A 444 -3.04 -71.53 29.30
C THR A 444 -1.61 -71.88 28.83
N PRO A 445 -1.40 -72.87 27.94
CA PRO A 445 -0.08 -73.31 27.49
C PRO A 445 0.52 -72.38 26.41
N ALA A 446 1.86 -72.34 26.35
CA ALA A 446 2.67 -71.51 25.45
C ALA A 446 2.51 -71.87 23.96
N PRO A 447 2.55 -70.88 23.03
CA PRO A 447 2.48 -71.15 21.60
C PRO A 447 3.82 -71.63 21.04
N GLY A 448 3.76 -72.68 20.23
CA GLY A 448 4.90 -73.36 19.61
C GLY A 448 5.62 -72.55 18.53
N ASN A 449 6.92 -72.83 18.43
CA ASN A 449 7.88 -72.30 17.48
C ASN A 449 7.63 -72.83 16.05
N PRO A 450 7.63 -72.00 14.97
CA PRO A 450 7.59 -72.52 13.62
C PRO A 450 9.01 -72.91 13.15
N LYS A 451 9.17 -74.16 12.73
CA LYS A 451 10.33 -74.66 11.99
C LYS A 451 10.16 -74.38 10.50
N ASN A 452 11.33 -74.12 9.87
CA ASN A 452 11.70 -74.15 8.45
C ASN A 452 11.19 -73.04 7.54
#